data_AF-A0ABC8Y5B9-F1
#
_entry.id   AF-A0ABC8Y5B9-F1
#
_cell.length_a   1.000
_cell.length_b   1.000
_cell.length_c   1.000
_cell.angle_alpha   90.00
_cell.angle_beta   90.00
_cell.angle_gamma   90.00
#
_symmetry.space_group_name_H-M   'P 1'
#
loop_
_entity.id
_entity.type
_entity.pdbx_description
1 polymer ?
#
loop_
_entity_poly.entity_id
_entity_poly.type
_entity_poly.pdbx_seq_one_letter_code
_entity_poly.pdbx_strand_id
1 'polypeptide(L)'
;MAASASSPAASPSSPSRSGGDPPAVAGTVEVASKSMASTPACPCPICLEAFKDEAYLDTCFHSFCYKCICQWVRIVASKHEEPLSSVRCPLCKTVNLSVIHAFDGESFERWYINQEPRKRRLSDAHELVSQFYNMKEVTSNIAGVQQYWEQHKYLRKKSWLETWLRREIQALTRDENVDAIVYHIHGVIASFMKRLEKEHTSRRISPEMRREEFRTLLSDAARPFLLSRTERFITEVELFLASNLNMEAYNKLRVQRFRESSSHLAREQDALPHDRSLEEHYLYFVCNDTDCDEM
;
A
#
# COMPACT_ATOMS: atom_id res chain seq x y z
N MET A 1 46.26 32.21 40.22
CA MET A 1 45.70 32.04 41.57
C MET A 1 44.68 30.90 41.47
N ALA A 2 45.11 29.66 41.70
CA ALA A 2 44.97 28.90 42.97
C ALA A 2 43.49 28.56 43.27
N ALA A 3 43.09 27.29 43.05
CA ALA A 3 42.78 26.28 44.09
C ALA A 3 41.28 26.33 44.52
N SER A 4 40.50 25.29 44.81
CA SER A 4 40.62 23.82 44.83
C SER A 4 39.22 23.22 45.05
N ALA A 5 38.93 22.10 44.37
CA ALA A 5 38.36 20.83 44.85
C ALA A 5 37.24 20.76 45.92
N SER A 6 36.21 19.92 45.69
CA SER A 6 36.04 18.59 46.34
C SER A 6 34.68 17.92 46.03
N SER A 7 34.73 16.67 45.58
CA SER A 7 33.65 15.67 45.72
C SER A 7 33.70 15.03 47.13
N PRO A 8 32.70 14.20 47.52
CA PRO A 8 32.99 12.76 47.50
C PRO A 8 31.80 11.85 47.14
N ALA A 9 32.17 10.62 46.77
CA ALA A 9 31.33 9.46 46.49
C ALA A 9 31.09 8.62 47.76
N ALA A 10 29.99 7.84 47.81
CA ALA A 10 29.90 6.62 48.63
C ALA A 10 28.71 5.70 48.21
N SER A 11 29.06 4.55 47.62
CA SER A 11 28.43 3.23 47.83
C SER A 11 29.57 2.33 48.35
N PRO A 12 29.37 1.35 49.25
CA PRO A 12 28.83 0.02 48.88
C PRO A 12 28.00 -0.62 50.03
N SER A 13 27.28 -1.74 49.89
CA SER A 13 27.84 -3.09 49.94
C SER A 13 26.73 -4.15 50.02
N SER A 14 26.99 -5.30 49.36
CA SER A 14 26.28 -6.58 49.49
C SER A 14 26.77 -7.36 50.73
N PRO A 15 26.07 -8.44 51.09
CA PRO A 15 26.77 -9.65 51.53
C PRO A 15 26.37 -10.88 50.71
N SER A 16 27.35 -11.76 50.52
CA SER A 16 27.26 -13.07 49.85
C SER A 16 27.26 -14.21 50.88
N ARG A 17 26.98 -15.43 50.38
CA ARG A 17 27.35 -16.79 50.88
C ARG A 17 26.36 -17.43 51.90
N SER A 18 25.94 -18.70 51.84
CA SER A 18 26.40 -19.91 51.13
C SER A 18 25.31 -21.01 51.10
N GLY A 19 25.29 -21.81 50.03
CA GLY A 19 25.21 -23.29 49.94
C GLY A 19 24.23 -24.13 50.77
N GLY A 20 23.44 -24.95 50.06
CA GLY A 20 22.85 -26.22 50.56
C GLY A 20 21.69 -26.75 49.68
N ASP A 21 21.95 -27.76 48.83
CA ASP A 21 20.96 -28.69 48.25
C ASP A 21 20.91 -29.98 49.11
N PRO A 22 19.97 -30.94 48.91
CA PRO A 22 18.50 -30.88 48.72
C PRO A 22 17.79 -31.84 49.74
N PRO A 23 16.47 -32.18 49.63
CA PRO A 23 16.11 -33.37 48.84
C PRO A 23 14.77 -33.30 48.10
N ALA A 24 14.62 -34.26 47.19
CA ALA A 24 13.47 -34.50 46.32
C ALA A 24 12.17 -34.85 47.06
N VAL A 25 11.06 -34.28 46.59
CA VAL A 25 9.71 -34.85 46.75
C VAL A 25 8.95 -34.71 45.43
N ALA A 26 8.58 -35.85 44.87
CA ALA A 26 7.69 -35.97 43.74
C ALA A 26 6.28 -35.53 44.15
N GLY A 27 5.72 -34.59 43.39
CA GLY A 27 4.35 -34.12 43.54
C GLY A 27 3.81 -33.71 42.18
N THR A 28 3.07 -34.62 41.55
CA THR A 28 2.27 -34.39 40.35
C THR A 28 1.26 -33.27 40.61
N VAL A 29 1.34 -32.17 39.85
CA VAL A 29 0.28 -31.17 39.77
C VAL A 29 -0.18 -31.06 38.32
N GLU A 30 -1.43 -31.47 38.12
CA GLU A 30 -2.19 -31.34 36.90
C GLU A 30 -2.30 -29.86 36.51
N VAL A 31 -1.85 -29.53 35.30
CA VAL A 31 -2.03 -28.19 34.73
C VAL A 31 -3.44 -28.10 34.16
N ALA A 32 -4.39 -27.74 35.03
CA ALA A 32 -5.70 -27.25 34.61
C ALA A 32 -5.57 -25.80 34.12
N SER A 33 -5.85 -25.65 32.82
CA SER A 33 -6.45 -24.50 32.13
C SER A 33 -6.54 -23.17 32.90
N LYS A 34 -5.75 -22.18 32.48
CA LYS A 34 -6.18 -20.78 32.58
C LYS A 34 -6.17 -20.16 31.19
N SER A 35 -7.32 -20.32 30.54
CA SER A 35 -7.71 -19.60 29.33
C SER A 35 -7.41 -18.12 29.54
N MET A 36 -6.68 -17.50 28.61
CA MET A 36 -6.49 -16.06 28.55
C MET A 36 -7.89 -15.44 28.58
N ALA A 37 -8.24 -14.78 29.70
CA ALA A 37 -9.46 -14.02 29.76
C ALA A 37 -9.34 -12.93 28.71
N SER A 38 -10.11 -13.07 27.63
CA SER A 38 -10.37 -11.99 26.69
C SER A 38 -10.89 -10.83 27.51
N THR A 39 -10.12 -9.73 27.55
CA THR A 39 -10.67 -8.43 27.91
C THR A 39 -11.96 -8.27 27.11
N PRO A 40 -13.11 -7.95 27.73
CA PRO A 40 -14.34 -7.75 26.99
C PRO A 40 -14.05 -6.65 25.97
N ALA A 41 -14.04 -7.02 24.68
CA ALA A 41 -13.89 -6.04 23.62
C ALA A 41 -14.96 -4.98 23.86
N CYS A 42 -14.54 -3.72 24.02
CA CYS A 42 -15.47 -2.64 24.25
C CYS A 42 -16.53 -2.68 23.14
N PRO A 43 -17.83 -2.61 23.46
CA PRO A 43 -18.86 -2.62 22.43
C PRO A 43 -18.78 -1.34 21.59
N CYS A 44 -19.28 -1.39 20.37
CA CYS A 44 -19.40 -0.25 19.49
C CYS A 44 -20.22 0.85 20.21
N PRO A 45 -19.70 2.08 20.37
CA PRO A 45 -20.41 3.11 21.12
C PRO A 45 -21.69 3.65 20.47
N ILE A 46 -21.95 3.28 19.20
CA ILE A 46 -23.15 3.68 18.47
C ILE A 46 -24.26 2.63 18.59
N CYS A 47 -23.96 1.36 18.30
CA CYS A 47 -24.97 0.29 18.32
C CYS A 47 -24.95 -0.56 19.59
N LEU A 48 -23.96 -0.39 20.46
CA LEU A 48 -23.75 -1.11 21.71
C LEU A 48 -23.56 -2.63 21.55
N GLU A 49 -23.36 -3.10 20.33
CA GLU A 49 -23.01 -4.49 20.00
C GLU A 49 -21.49 -4.67 19.84
N ALA A 50 -21.03 -5.91 19.72
CA ALA A 50 -19.67 -6.20 19.28
C ALA A 50 -19.38 -5.57 17.91
N PHE A 51 -18.12 -5.18 17.68
CA PHE A 51 -17.71 -4.55 16.42
C PHE A 51 -17.96 -5.48 15.22
N LYS A 52 -18.58 -4.92 14.18
CA LYS A 52 -18.73 -5.51 12.85
C LYS A 52 -18.04 -4.58 11.87
N ASP A 53 -16.97 -5.06 11.23
CA ASP A 53 -16.08 -4.26 10.38
C ASP A 53 -15.60 -3.01 11.14
N GLU A 54 -14.61 -3.22 12.03
CA GLU A 54 -14.13 -2.16 12.91
C GLU A 54 -13.51 -1.02 12.09
N ALA A 55 -14.02 0.19 12.35
CA ALA A 55 -13.64 1.40 11.65
C ALA A 55 -13.19 2.47 12.61
N TYR A 56 -12.26 3.31 12.18
CA TYR A 56 -11.58 4.33 12.96
C TYR A 56 -11.76 5.69 12.31
N LEU A 57 -11.92 6.73 13.11
CA LEU A 57 -11.82 8.11 12.61
C LEU A 57 -10.37 8.55 12.53
N ASP A 58 -9.98 9.27 11.48
CA ASP A 58 -8.58 9.54 11.12
C ASP A 58 -7.78 10.39 12.12
N THR A 59 -8.42 11.30 12.84
CA THR A 59 -7.73 12.27 13.71
C THR A 59 -7.71 11.79 15.16
N CYS A 60 -8.80 11.17 15.62
CA CYS A 60 -8.95 10.76 17.01
C CYS A 60 -8.88 9.25 17.24
N PHE A 61 -8.86 8.42 16.19
CA PHE A 61 -8.75 6.96 16.23
C PHE A 61 -9.76 6.24 17.12
N HIS A 62 -10.87 6.88 17.49
CA HIS A 62 -11.96 6.20 18.16
C HIS A 62 -12.63 5.21 17.20
N SER A 63 -12.92 4.01 17.70
CA SER A 63 -13.47 2.91 16.92
C SER A 63 -14.99 2.79 17.00
N PHE A 64 -15.58 2.37 15.88
CA PHE A 64 -17.00 2.15 15.66
C PHE A 64 -17.19 0.98 14.69
N CYS A 65 -18.40 0.42 14.58
CA CYS A 65 -18.71 -0.40 13.39
C CYS A 65 -18.72 0.52 12.15
N TYR A 66 -18.16 0.07 11.03
CA TYR A 66 -18.09 0.85 9.79
C TYR A 66 -19.46 1.38 9.36
N LYS A 67 -20.48 0.50 9.34
CA LYS A 67 -21.86 0.90 9.02
C LYS A 67 -22.42 1.96 9.96
N CYS A 68 -22.10 1.86 11.25
CA CYS A 68 -22.59 2.80 12.28
C CYS A 68 -22.02 4.20 12.09
N ILE A 69 -20.70 4.31 11.91
CA ILE A 69 -20.06 5.62 11.71
C ILE A 69 -20.45 6.23 10.36
N CYS A 70 -20.62 5.41 9.30
CA CYS A 70 -21.14 5.88 8.02
C CYS A 70 -22.57 6.42 8.13
N GLN A 71 -23.45 5.75 8.88
CA GLN A 71 -24.80 6.25 9.12
C GLN A 71 -24.79 7.55 9.92
N TRP A 72 -23.93 7.67 10.93
CA TRP A 72 -23.74 8.91 11.66
C TRP A 72 -23.36 10.08 10.73
N VAL A 73 -22.36 9.89 9.87
CA VAL A 73 -21.95 10.91 8.89
C VAL A 73 -23.12 11.33 8.00
N ARG A 74 -23.92 10.38 7.50
CA ARG A 74 -25.12 10.67 6.68
C ARG A 74 -26.18 11.49 7.44
N ILE A 75 -26.42 11.19 8.72
CA ILE A 75 -27.38 11.92 9.56
C ILE A 75 -26.89 13.34 9.85
N VAL A 76 -25.59 13.52 10.07
CA VAL A 76 -25.03 14.87 10.24
C VAL A 76 -25.12 15.62 8.92
N ALA A 77 -24.79 14.97 7.79
CA ALA A 77 -24.86 15.58 6.47
C ALA A 77 -26.27 16.08 6.11
N SER A 78 -27.31 15.31 6.45
CA SER A 78 -28.69 15.70 6.14
C SER A 78 -29.20 16.93 6.90
N LYS A 79 -28.43 17.45 7.87
CA LYS A 79 -28.77 18.66 8.65
C LYS A 79 -28.07 19.92 8.13
N HIS A 80 -27.19 19.79 7.14
CA HIS A 80 -26.46 20.90 6.56
C HIS A 80 -26.89 21.08 5.09
N GLU A 81 -27.07 22.33 4.65
CA GLU A 81 -27.42 22.65 3.26
C GLU A 81 -26.25 22.39 2.29
N GLU A 82 -25.01 22.50 2.79
CA GLU A 82 -23.79 22.27 2.03
C GLU A 82 -23.17 20.88 2.28
N PRO A 83 -22.48 20.28 1.30
CA PRO A 83 -21.75 19.02 1.49
C PRO A 83 -20.76 19.11 2.66
N LEU A 84 -20.82 18.14 3.57
CA LEU A 84 -19.88 18.07 4.68
C LEU A 84 -18.47 17.75 4.18
N SER A 85 -17.53 18.63 4.48
CA SER A 85 -16.10 18.38 4.27
C SER A 85 -15.44 17.64 5.44
N SER A 86 -16.12 17.55 6.58
CA SER A 86 -15.63 16.92 7.81
C SER A 86 -16.78 16.51 8.73
N VAL A 87 -16.51 15.63 9.70
CA VAL A 87 -17.48 15.22 10.73
C VAL A 87 -16.87 15.32 12.12
N ARG A 88 -17.69 15.65 13.12
CA ARG A 88 -17.30 15.54 14.53
C ARG A 88 -17.49 14.12 15.04
N CYS A 89 -16.48 13.60 15.74
CA CYS A 89 -16.52 12.31 16.40
C CYS A 89 -17.72 12.23 17.39
N PRO A 90 -18.52 11.15 17.39
CA PRO A 90 -19.60 10.97 18.35
C PRO A 90 -19.14 11.03 19.81
N LEU A 91 -17.94 10.51 20.10
CA LEU A 91 -17.38 10.38 21.45
C LEU A 91 -16.70 11.66 21.93
N CYS A 92 -15.65 12.10 21.25
CA CYS A 92 -14.78 13.19 21.71
C CYS A 92 -15.02 14.53 21.01
N LYS A 93 -15.91 14.57 20.02
CA LYS A 93 -16.24 15.76 19.21
C LYS A 93 -15.10 16.32 18.35
N THR A 94 -13.91 15.70 18.36
CA THR A 94 -12.80 16.02 17.44
C THR A 94 -13.29 16.00 15.99
N VAL A 95 -12.84 16.95 15.19
CA VAL A 95 -13.12 17.02 13.74
C VAL A 95 -12.26 15.98 13.02
N ASN A 96 -12.85 15.24 12.10
CA ASN A 96 -12.20 14.20 11.30
C ASN A 96 -12.56 14.39 9.83
N LEU A 97 -11.64 14.05 8.93
CA LEU A 97 -11.80 14.23 7.49
C LEU A 97 -12.14 12.93 6.76
N SER A 98 -11.85 11.80 7.40
CA SER A 98 -12.05 10.46 6.83
C SER A 98 -12.33 9.39 7.89
N VAL A 99 -12.86 8.26 7.41
CA VAL A 99 -13.10 7.01 8.12
C VAL A 99 -12.19 5.94 7.53
N ILE A 100 -11.48 5.21 8.36
CA ILE A 100 -10.57 4.11 7.98
C ILE A 100 -11.24 2.79 8.40
N HIS A 101 -11.32 1.78 7.53
CA HIS A 101 -11.93 0.47 7.83
C HIS A 101 -11.25 -0.67 7.05
N ALA A 102 -11.76 -1.90 7.18
CA ALA A 102 -11.23 -3.09 6.50
C ALA A 102 -9.72 -3.30 6.72
N PHE A 103 -9.22 -3.04 7.94
CA PHE A 103 -7.82 -3.28 8.28
C PHE A 103 -7.56 -4.77 8.49
N ASP A 104 -6.69 -5.36 7.67
CA ASP A 104 -6.32 -6.78 7.72
C ASP A 104 -4.93 -7.04 8.33
N GLY A 105 -4.26 -5.99 8.81
CA GLY A 105 -2.88 -6.04 9.31
C GLY A 105 -1.85 -5.49 8.32
N GLU A 106 -2.16 -5.47 7.02
CA GLU A 106 -1.25 -5.04 5.95
C GLU A 106 -1.81 -3.89 5.10
N SER A 107 -3.13 -3.81 5.00
CA SER A 107 -3.85 -2.83 4.19
C SER A 107 -5.07 -2.28 4.93
N PHE A 108 -5.57 -1.12 4.49
CA PHE A 108 -6.82 -0.52 4.97
C PHE A 108 -7.53 0.20 3.83
N GLU A 109 -8.84 0.38 3.98
CA GLU A 109 -9.63 1.28 3.15
C GLU A 109 -9.88 2.59 3.88
N ARG A 110 -9.80 3.71 3.16
CA ARG A 110 -10.08 5.04 3.71
C ARG A 110 -11.17 5.73 2.89
N TRP A 111 -12.23 6.11 3.58
CA TRP A 111 -13.35 6.87 3.06
C TRP A 111 -13.29 8.32 3.54
N TYR A 112 -12.99 9.26 2.64
CA TYR A 112 -13.03 10.70 2.94
C TYR A 112 -14.47 11.22 2.96
N ILE A 113 -14.80 12.01 3.98
CA ILE A 113 -16.15 12.57 4.21
C ILE A 113 -16.48 13.64 3.16
N ASN A 114 -15.47 14.40 2.73
CA ASN A 114 -15.57 15.30 1.60
C ASN A 114 -15.61 14.51 0.28
N GLN A 115 -16.77 13.94 -0.02
CA GLN A 115 -17.12 13.56 -1.39
C GLN A 115 -18.27 14.44 -1.82
N GLU A 116 -17.95 15.66 -2.27
CA GLU A 116 -18.66 16.13 -3.46
C GLU A 116 -18.62 14.97 -4.48
N PRO A 117 -19.74 14.61 -5.11
CA PRO A 117 -19.74 13.68 -6.25
C PRO A 117 -18.73 14.07 -7.34
N ARG A 118 -18.35 15.37 -7.35
CA ARG A 118 -17.33 15.97 -8.22
C ARG A 118 -15.88 15.70 -7.81
N LYS A 119 -15.59 15.01 -6.68
CA LYS A 119 -14.24 14.58 -6.24
C LYS A 119 -14.03 13.07 -6.32
N ARG A 120 -14.95 12.35 -6.98
CA ARG A 120 -14.59 11.15 -7.73
C ARG A 120 -13.89 11.56 -9.04
N ARG A 121 -12.76 12.28 -9.01
CA ARG A 121 -12.03 12.66 -10.25
C ARG A 121 -10.74 11.90 -10.48
N LEU A 122 -10.71 10.64 -10.08
CA LEU A 122 -9.86 9.73 -10.80
C LEU A 122 -10.78 9.06 -11.83
N SER A 123 -10.43 9.20 -13.11
CA SER A 123 -11.26 8.69 -14.21
C SER A 123 -11.53 7.19 -14.04
N ASP A 124 -12.55 6.66 -14.72
CA ASP A 124 -12.85 5.23 -14.73
C ASP A 124 -11.60 4.38 -15.10
N ALA A 125 -10.64 4.96 -15.81
CA ALA A 125 -9.33 4.37 -16.08
C ALA A 125 -8.49 4.10 -14.81
N HIS A 126 -8.52 4.98 -13.80
CA HIS A 126 -7.77 4.81 -12.55
C HIS A 126 -8.38 3.74 -11.64
N GLU A 127 -9.72 3.64 -11.59
CA GLU A 127 -10.39 2.56 -10.86
C GLU A 127 -9.98 1.20 -11.42
N LEU A 128 -9.93 1.13 -12.75
CA LEU A 128 -9.53 -0.05 -13.50
C LEU A 128 -8.05 -0.39 -13.32
N VAL A 129 -7.15 0.61 -13.29
CA VAL A 129 -5.74 0.42 -12.89
C VAL A 129 -5.68 -0.18 -11.48
N SER A 130 -6.42 0.35 -10.51
CA SER A 130 -6.45 -0.20 -9.15
C SER A 130 -6.94 -1.66 -9.11
N GLN A 131 -7.86 -2.06 -9.99
CA GLN A 131 -8.32 -3.46 -10.08
C GLN A 131 -7.18 -4.41 -10.52
N PHE A 132 -6.30 -4.00 -11.44
CA PHE A 132 -5.14 -4.83 -11.85
C PHE A 132 -4.15 -5.09 -10.70
N TYR A 133 -4.07 -4.19 -9.72
CA TYR A 133 -3.22 -4.36 -8.55
C TYR A 133 -3.83 -5.25 -7.47
N ASN A 134 -5.15 -5.31 -7.41
CA ASN A 134 -5.88 -6.16 -6.46
C ASN A 134 -6.06 -7.60 -6.97
N MET A 135 -5.82 -7.85 -8.26
CA MET A 135 -5.98 -9.18 -8.84
C MET A 135 -4.81 -10.11 -8.50
N LYS A 136 -5.12 -11.39 -8.24
CA LYS A 136 -4.14 -12.45 -8.02
C LYS A 136 -3.14 -12.54 -9.17
N GLU A 137 -1.89 -12.81 -8.81
CA GLU A 137 -0.73 -12.76 -9.69
C GLU A 137 -0.88 -13.68 -10.90
N VAL A 138 -1.10 -13.08 -12.05
CA VAL A 138 -0.94 -13.70 -13.36
C VAL A 138 0.55 -13.84 -13.64
N THR A 139 0.97 -15.01 -14.11
CA THR A 139 2.32 -15.30 -14.60
C THR A 139 2.81 -14.16 -15.49
N SER A 140 3.66 -13.32 -14.90
CA SER A 140 4.23 -12.16 -15.58
C SER A 140 5.24 -12.66 -16.61
N ASN A 141 5.45 -11.90 -17.70
CA ASN A 141 6.45 -12.23 -18.72
C ASN A 141 7.87 -11.97 -18.17
N ILE A 142 8.28 -12.78 -17.19
CA ILE A 142 9.55 -12.70 -16.47
C ILE A 142 10.72 -12.84 -17.44
N ALA A 143 10.55 -13.62 -18.52
CA ALA A 143 11.54 -13.78 -19.58
C ALA A 143 11.89 -12.46 -20.27
N GLY A 144 10.90 -11.61 -20.56
CA GLY A 144 11.14 -10.28 -21.14
C GLY A 144 11.88 -9.33 -20.20
N VAL A 145 11.60 -9.42 -18.89
CA VAL A 145 12.30 -8.65 -17.87
C VAL A 145 13.76 -9.10 -17.74
N GLN A 146 14.00 -10.41 -17.72
CA GLN A 146 15.35 -10.96 -17.65
C GLN A 146 16.20 -10.54 -18.86
N GLN A 147 15.64 -10.66 -20.07
CA GLN A 147 16.30 -10.21 -21.30
C GLN A 147 16.61 -8.70 -21.30
N TYR A 148 15.74 -7.88 -20.70
CA TYR A 148 15.96 -6.43 -20.59
C TYR A 148 17.21 -6.08 -19.75
N TRP A 149 17.40 -6.77 -18.63
CA TRP A 149 18.55 -6.61 -17.75
C TRP A 149 19.84 -7.13 -18.39
N GLU A 150 19.76 -8.26 -19.10
CA GLU A 150 20.90 -8.86 -19.82
C GLU A 150 21.39 -8.02 -20.99
N GLN A 151 20.50 -7.32 -21.69
CA GLN A 151 20.81 -6.54 -22.90
C GLN A 151 21.09 -5.06 -22.64
N HIS A 152 21.19 -4.64 -21.37
CA HIS A 152 21.48 -3.27 -20.95
C HIS A 152 20.51 -2.23 -21.58
N LYS A 153 19.27 -2.65 -21.85
CA LYS A 153 18.27 -1.81 -22.53
C LYS A 153 17.76 -0.64 -21.67
N TYR A 154 18.11 -0.62 -20.39
CA TYR A 154 17.81 0.46 -19.45
C TYR A 154 18.50 1.79 -19.74
N LEU A 155 19.49 1.80 -20.64
CA LEU A 155 20.15 3.03 -21.12
C LEU A 155 19.23 3.89 -22.02
N ARG A 156 18.05 3.38 -22.40
CA ARG A 156 17.09 4.13 -23.23
C ARG A 156 16.18 4.96 -22.34
N LYS A 157 16.27 6.28 -22.46
CA LYS A 157 15.37 7.22 -21.77
C LYS A 157 13.91 6.97 -22.21
N LYS A 158 13.06 6.64 -21.26
CA LYS A 158 11.61 6.52 -21.45
C LYS A 158 10.94 7.85 -21.11
N SER A 159 10.49 8.60 -22.12
CA SER A 159 9.77 9.88 -21.93
C SER A 159 8.43 9.73 -21.20
N TRP A 160 7.82 8.54 -21.27
CA TRP A 160 6.51 8.23 -20.71
C TRP A 160 6.53 7.67 -19.29
N LEU A 161 7.72 7.53 -18.67
CA LEU A 161 7.83 6.92 -17.35
C LEU A 161 7.18 7.79 -16.28
N GLU A 162 7.41 9.10 -16.30
CA GLU A 162 6.82 10.03 -15.34
C GLU A 162 5.29 10.05 -15.42
N THR A 163 4.74 10.14 -16.63
CA THR A 163 3.28 10.15 -16.85
C THR A 163 2.64 8.81 -16.48
N TRP A 164 3.32 7.70 -16.76
CA TRP A 164 2.88 6.37 -16.32
C TRP A 164 2.91 6.26 -14.79
N LEU A 165 4.00 6.64 -14.14
CA LEU A 165 4.13 6.61 -12.68
C LEU A 165 3.04 7.44 -12.00
N ARG A 166 2.78 8.65 -12.52
CA ARG A 166 1.72 9.53 -12.03
C ARG A 166 0.37 8.82 -12.01
N ARG A 167 -0.07 8.26 -13.14
CA ARG A 167 -1.35 7.53 -13.24
C ARG A 167 -1.42 6.35 -12.27
N GLU A 168 -0.38 5.54 -12.21
CA GLU A 168 -0.38 4.35 -11.34
C GLU A 168 -0.41 4.75 -9.86
N ILE A 169 0.37 5.78 -9.46
CA ILE A 169 0.39 6.26 -8.07
C ILE A 169 -0.97 6.88 -7.71
N GLN A 170 -1.55 7.71 -8.58
CA GLN A 170 -2.90 8.26 -8.39
C GLN A 170 -3.93 7.14 -8.18
N ALA A 171 -3.91 6.10 -9.01
CA ALA A 171 -4.81 4.96 -8.87
C ALA A 171 -4.61 4.18 -7.57
N LEU A 172 -3.35 4.05 -7.11
CA LEU A 172 -3.01 3.28 -5.92
C LEU A 172 -3.28 4.04 -4.61
N THR A 173 -3.03 5.35 -4.58
CA THR A 173 -3.25 6.20 -3.40
C THR A 173 -4.66 6.77 -3.33
N ARG A 174 -5.38 6.79 -4.46
CA ARG A 174 -6.64 7.52 -4.65
C ARG A 174 -6.51 9.02 -4.35
N ASP A 175 -5.34 9.57 -4.64
CA ASP A 175 -5.02 11.00 -4.47
C ASP A 175 -4.66 11.61 -5.83
N GLU A 176 -5.14 12.83 -6.11
CA GLU A 176 -4.78 13.57 -7.31
C GLU A 176 -3.38 14.18 -7.19
N ASN A 177 -3.03 14.65 -5.99
CA ASN A 177 -1.79 15.37 -5.71
C ASN A 177 -0.67 14.39 -5.31
N VAL A 178 -0.06 13.79 -6.33
CA VAL A 178 1.00 12.78 -6.16
C VAL A 178 2.38 13.28 -6.57
N ASP A 179 2.53 14.55 -6.92
CA ASP A 179 3.76 15.10 -7.53
C ASP A 179 5.02 14.79 -6.73
N ALA A 180 4.98 15.03 -5.42
CA ALA A 180 6.13 14.76 -4.55
C ALA A 180 6.53 13.27 -4.57
N ILE A 181 5.55 12.37 -4.58
CA ILE A 181 5.75 10.92 -4.61
C ILE A 181 6.30 10.50 -5.98
N VAL A 182 5.70 11.01 -7.06
CA VAL A 182 6.13 10.74 -8.45
C VAL A 182 7.58 11.19 -8.65
N TYR A 183 7.92 12.43 -8.27
CA TYR A 183 9.28 12.95 -8.46
C TYR A 183 10.31 12.22 -7.61
N HIS A 184 9.95 11.80 -6.39
CA HIS A 184 10.81 10.98 -5.56
C HIS A 184 11.13 9.64 -6.24
N ILE A 185 10.09 8.88 -6.61
CA ILE A 185 10.24 7.56 -7.22
C ILE A 185 10.93 7.64 -8.59
N HIS A 186 10.50 8.58 -9.44
CA HIS A 186 11.12 8.82 -10.74
C HIS A 186 12.59 9.22 -10.60
N GLY A 187 12.92 10.06 -9.60
CA GLY A 187 14.28 10.46 -9.29
C GLY A 187 15.17 9.30 -8.84
N VAL A 188 14.65 8.39 -8.01
CA VAL A 188 15.34 7.16 -7.60
C VAL A 188 15.67 6.30 -8.82
N ILE A 189 14.68 6.06 -9.69
CA ILE A 189 14.88 5.29 -10.94
C ILE A 189 15.91 5.98 -11.83
N ALA A 190 15.76 7.28 -12.09
CA ALA A 190 16.66 8.03 -12.97
C ALA A 190 18.11 8.07 -12.44
N SER A 191 18.28 8.27 -11.13
CA SER A 191 19.59 8.26 -10.47
C SER A 191 20.26 6.89 -10.58
N PHE A 192 19.50 5.83 -10.36
CA PHE A 192 19.98 4.45 -10.52
C PHE A 192 20.43 4.17 -11.96
N MET A 193 19.61 4.50 -12.96
CA MET A 193 19.97 4.28 -14.36
C MET A 193 21.21 5.09 -14.78
N LYS A 194 21.31 6.35 -14.33
CA LYS A 194 22.48 7.21 -14.59
C LYS A 194 23.76 6.69 -13.93
N ARG A 195 23.66 6.06 -12.76
CA ARG A 195 24.81 5.39 -12.12
C ARG A 195 25.26 4.19 -12.94
N LEU A 196 24.32 3.37 -13.41
CA LEU A 196 24.63 2.21 -14.26
C LEU A 196 25.28 2.62 -15.58
N GLU A 197 24.85 3.71 -16.22
CA GLU A 197 25.52 4.29 -17.40
C GLU A 197 27.02 4.55 -17.18
N LYS A 198 27.35 5.13 -16.01
CA LYS A 198 28.74 5.46 -15.65
C LYS A 198 29.56 4.25 -15.20
N GLU A 199 28.93 3.30 -14.52
CA GLU A 199 29.59 2.10 -14.00
C GLU A 199 29.83 1.02 -15.08
N HIS A 200 29.06 1.02 -16.17
CA HIS A 200 29.29 0.12 -17.31
C HIS A 200 30.68 0.33 -17.94
N THR A 201 31.30 1.49 -17.73
CA THR A 201 32.68 1.76 -18.15
C THR A 201 33.73 1.14 -17.20
N SER A 202 33.37 0.63 -16.02
CA SER A 202 34.36 0.35 -14.96
C SER A 202 34.17 -0.88 -14.05
N ARG A 203 33.08 -1.70 -14.10
CA ARG A 203 32.94 -2.85 -13.14
C ARG A 203 32.14 -4.11 -13.59
N ARG A 204 32.57 -5.28 -13.05
CA ARG A 204 32.03 -6.67 -13.17
C ARG A 204 30.84 -6.98 -12.22
N ILE A 205 29.70 -6.28 -12.31
CA ILE A 205 28.49 -6.66 -11.54
C ILE A 205 27.54 -7.45 -12.46
N SER A 206 26.97 -8.56 -11.97
CA SER A 206 26.04 -9.38 -12.76
C SER A 206 24.69 -8.65 -12.96
N PRO A 207 23.96 -8.90 -14.06
CA PRO A 207 22.65 -8.30 -14.31
C PRO A 207 21.62 -8.58 -13.21
N GLU A 208 21.68 -9.76 -12.59
CA GLU A 208 20.77 -10.21 -11.53
C GLU A 208 20.97 -9.40 -10.25
N MET A 209 22.24 -9.15 -9.88
CA MET A 209 22.55 -8.29 -8.73
C MET A 209 22.07 -6.85 -8.95
N ARG A 210 22.18 -6.32 -10.18
CA ARG A 210 21.65 -4.99 -10.52
C ARG A 210 20.13 -4.94 -10.42
N ARG A 211 19.46 -5.99 -10.87
CA ARG A 211 18.00 -6.12 -10.74
C ARG A 211 17.57 -6.12 -9.29
N GLU A 212 18.25 -6.88 -8.43
CA GLU A 212 17.92 -6.96 -7.00
C GLU A 212 18.16 -5.63 -6.29
N GLU A 213 19.27 -4.96 -6.60
CA GLU A 213 19.57 -3.62 -6.08
C GLU A 213 18.51 -2.59 -6.51
N PHE A 214 18.07 -2.66 -7.78
CA PHE A 214 16.98 -1.83 -8.28
C PHE A 214 15.67 -2.07 -7.53
N ARG A 215 15.28 -3.34 -7.35
CA ARG A 215 14.05 -3.71 -6.63
C ARG A 215 14.10 -3.21 -5.19
N THR A 216 15.22 -3.38 -4.50
CA THR A 216 15.40 -2.92 -3.12
C THR A 216 15.23 -1.41 -3.01
N LEU A 217 15.98 -0.64 -3.81
CA LEU A 217 15.91 0.83 -3.80
C LEU A 217 14.52 1.35 -4.13
N LEU A 218 13.84 0.73 -5.09
CA LEU A 218 12.49 1.11 -5.48
C LEU A 218 11.45 0.74 -4.40
N SER A 219 11.63 -0.40 -3.72
CA SER A 219 10.80 -0.81 -2.58
C SER A 219 10.94 0.20 -1.43
N ASP A 220 12.16 0.57 -1.06
CA ASP A 220 12.40 1.55 0.01
C ASP A 220 11.76 2.91 -0.29
N ALA A 221 11.80 3.35 -1.55
CA ALA A 221 11.22 4.62 -1.99
C ALA A 221 9.68 4.58 -2.04
N ALA A 222 9.08 3.47 -2.46
CA ALA A 222 7.65 3.37 -2.72
C ALA A 222 6.84 2.85 -1.52
N ARG A 223 7.43 2.01 -0.67
CA ARG A 223 6.76 1.35 0.47
C ARG A 223 6.06 2.28 1.44
N PRO A 224 6.61 3.46 1.80
CA PRO A 224 5.91 4.41 2.67
C PRO A 224 4.56 4.90 2.11
N PHE A 225 4.37 4.84 0.80
CA PHE A 225 3.20 5.39 0.11
C PHE A 225 2.24 4.30 -0.38
N LEU A 226 2.78 3.16 -0.84
CA LEU A 226 1.99 2.10 -1.50
C LEU A 226 1.74 0.88 -0.61
N LEU A 227 2.42 0.78 0.55
CA LEU A 227 2.22 -0.26 1.56
C LEU A 227 2.27 -1.68 0.95
N SER A 228 1.26 -2.52 1.19
CA SER A 228 1.18 -3.89 0.67
C SER A 228 1.17 -3.98 -0.86
N ARG A 229 0.83 -2.90 -1.57
CA ARG A 229 0.80 -2.86 -3.05
C ARG A 229 2.18 -2.63 -3.68
N THR A 230 3.20 -2.38 -2.85
CA THR A 230 4.55 -2.00 -3.31
C THR A 230 5.21 -3.07 -4.18
N GLU A 231 5.16 -4.35 -3.79
CA GLU A 231 5.82 -5.41 -4.56
C GLU A 231 5.19 -5.59 -5.95
N ARG A 232 3.87 -5.46 -6.02
CA ARG A 232 3.13 -5.50 -7.28
C ARG A 232 3.49 -4.29 -8.16
N PHE A 233 3.57 -3.10 -7.57
CA PHE A 233 4.02 -1.89 -8.24
C PHE A 233 5.42 -2.02 -8.83
N ILE A 234 6.38 -2.55 -8.07
CA ILE A 234 7.75 -2.78 -8.56
C ILE A 234 7.75 -3.71 -9.77
N THR A 235 7.01 -4.82 -9.69
CA THR A 235 6.92 -5.78 -10.80
C THR A 235 6.33 -5.15 -12.06
N GLU A 236 5.32 -4.28 -11.93
CA GLU A 236 4.73 -3.58 -13.08
C GLU A 236 5.66 -2.51 -13.64
N VAL A 237 6.43 -1.81 -12.79
CA VAL A 237 7.51 -0.91 -13.23
C VAL A 237 8.53 -1.67 -14.07
N GLU A 238 9.01 -2.83 -13.60
CA GLU A 238 9.96 -3.67 -14.35
C GLU A 238 9.38 -4.10 -15.71
N LEU A 239 8.13 -4.55 -15.73
CA LEU A 239 7.44 -4.97 -16.95
C LEU A 239 7.26 -3.81 -17.94
N PHE A 240 6.89 -2.62 -17.44
CA PHE A 240 6.71 -1.43 -18.28
C PHE A 240 8.03 -0.97 -18.89
N LEU A 241 9.10 -0.93 -18.11
CA LEU A 241 10.45 -0.60 -18.57
C LEU A 241 10.92 -1.62 -19.63
N ALA A 242 10.80 -2.92 -19.34
CA ALA A 242 11.21 -4.00 -20.22
C ALA A 242 10.44 -4.05 -21.55
N SER A 243 9.16 -3.69 -21.55
CA SER A 243 8.30 -3.75 -22.75
C SER A 243 8.75 -2.83 -23.89
N ASN A 244 9.47 -1.75 -23.58
CA ASN A 244 9.75 -0.66 -24.52
C ASN A 244 8.49 -0.05 -25.21
N LEU A 245 7.30 -0.27 -24.66
CA LEU A 245 6.03 0.24 -25.19
C LEU A 245 5.72 1.65 -24.66
N ASN A 246 4.85 2.35 -25.38
CA ASN A 246 4.17 3.54 -24.86
C ASN A 246 3.04 3.12 -23.89
N MET A 247 2.42 4.11 -23.23
CA MET A 247 1.41 3.86 -22.20
C MET A 247 0.22 3.05 -22.73
N GLU A 248 -0.32 3.41 -23.89
CA GLU A 248 -1.48 2.74 -24.51
C GLU A 248 -1.19 1.30 -24.95
N ALA A 249 -0.04 1.06 -25.58
CA ALA A 249 0.33 -0.28 -26.03
C ALA A 249 0.63 -1.20 -24.84
N TYR A 250 1.25 -0.67 -23.79
CA TYR A 250 1.46 -1.43 -22.56
C TYR A 250 0.14 -1.78 -21.85
N ASN A 251 -0.79 -0.84 -21.81
CA ASN A 251 -2.13 -1.06 -21.29
C ASN A 251 -2.85 -2.20 -22.03
N LYS A 252 -2.83 -2.19 -23.37
CA LYS A 252 -3.38 -3.29 -24.20
C LYS A 252 -2.72 -4.63 -23.87
N LEU A 253 -1.41 -4.64 -23.66
CA LEU A 253 -0.66 -5.85 -23.26
C LEU A 253 -1.03 -6.32 -21.83
N ARG A 254 -1.39 -5.43 -20.90
CA ARG A 254 -1.89 -5.78 -19.57
C ARG A 254 -3.26 -6.46 -19.65
N VAL A 255 -4.17 -5.92 -20.48
CA VAL A 255 -5.48 -6.51 -20.75
C VAL A 255 -5.37 -7.87 -21.45
N GLN A 256 -4.47 -8.00 -22.42
CA GLN A 256 -4.25 -9.29 -23.09
C GLN A 256 -3.77 -10.37 -22.11
N ARG A 257 -2.78 -10.05 -21.27
CA ARG A 257 -2.30 -10.96 -20.20
C ARG A 257 -3.43 -11.37 -19.24
N PHE A 258 -4.29 -10.41 -18.91
CA PHE A 258 -5.48 -10.67 -18.11
C PHE A 258 -6.46 -11.63 -18.82
N ARG A 259 -6.72 -11.43 -20.12
CA ARG A 259 -7.59 -12.30 -20.93
C ARG A 259 -7.06 -13.73 -20.98
N GLU A 260 -5.76 -13.89 -21.27
CA GLU A 260 -5.10 -15.20 -21.37
C GLU A 260 -5.19 -15.96 -20.03
N SER A 261 -5.05 -15.25 -18.92
CA SER A 261 -5.12 -15.86 -17.58
C SER A 261 -6.53 -16.19 -17.14
N SER A 262 -7.49 -15.32 -17.43
CA SER A 262 -8.91 -15.59 -17.18
C SER A 262 -9.39 -16.77 -18.01
N SER A 263 -8.89 -16.92 -19.24
CA SER A 263 -9.18 -18.05 -20.11
C SER A 263 -8.54 -19.36 -19.63
N HIS A 264 -7.35 -19.30 -19.01
CA HIS A 264 -6.72 -20.47 -18.40
C HIS A 264 -7.52 -20.97 -17.19
N LEU A 265 -8.00 -20.05 -16.35
CA LEU A 265 -8.87 -20.36 -15.21
C LEU A 265 -10.26 -20.88 -15.66
N ALA A 266 -10.81 -20.32 -16.74
CA ALA A 266 -12.09 -20.78 -17.32
C ALA A 266 -11.98 -22.15 -18.01
N ARG A 267 -10.81 -22.56 -18.49
CA ARG A 267 -10.57 -23.92 -19.01
C ARG A 267 -10.40 -24.96 -17.90
N GLU A 268 -10.08 -24.54 -16.68
CA GLU A 268 -9.97 -25.42 -15.51
C GLU A 268 -11.26 -25.51 -14.69
N GLN A 269 -12.19 -24.58 -14.88
CA GLN A 269 -13.51 -24.58 -14.22
C GLN A 269 -14.62 -24.51 -15.26
N ASP A 270 -15.14 -25.68 -15.64
CA ASP A 270 -16.42 -25.79 -16.36
C ASP A 270 -17.56 -25.26 -15.47
N ALA A 271 -17.85 -23.96 -15.55
CA ALA A 271 -19.19 -23.33 -15.58
C ALA A 271 -19.14 -21.84 -15.18
N LEU A 272 -19.90 -21.03 -15.93
CA LEU A 272 -20.44 -19.68 -15.65
C LEU A 272 -19.78 -18.47 -16.35
N PRO A 273 -20.60 -17.44 -16.70
CA PRO A 273 -20.56 -16.78 -17.99
C PRO A 273 -19.54 -15.65 -18.08
N HIS A 274 -19.03 -15.46 -19.30
CA HIS A 274 -18.14 -14.38 -19.71
C HIS A 274 -18.68 -13.01 -19.31
N ASP A 275 -17.97 -12.31 -18.44
CA ASP A 275 -18.17 -10.89 -18.21
C ASP A 275 -17.47 -10.08 -19.33
N ARG A 276 -18.15 -9.95 -20.47
CA ARG A 276 -17.73 -9.06 -21.58
C ARG A 276 -17.80 -7.57 -21.20
N SER A 277 -18.36 -7.22 -20.05
CA SER A 277 -18.67 -5.84 -19.65
C SER A 277 -17.43 -5.01 -19.26
N LEU A 278 -16.39 -5.64 -18.71
CA LEU A 278 -15.21 -4.91 -18.20
C LEU A 278 -14.26 -4.47 -19.34
N GLU A 279 -14.26 -5.20 -20.44
CA GLU A 279 -13.35 -5.05 -21.58
C GLU A 279 -13.76 -3.89 -22.50
N GLU A 280 -15.05 -3.78 -22.82
CA GLU A 280 -15.60 -2.66 -23.59
C GLU A 280 -15.48 -1.36 -22.78
N HIS A 281 -15.63 -1.43 -21.46
CA HIS A 281 -15.39 -0.31 -20.54
C HIS A 281 -13.91 0.12 -20.57
N TYR A 282 -12.94 -0.81 -20.52
CA TYR A 282 -11.51 -0.51 -20.56
C TYR A 282 -11.08 0.24 -21.84
N LEU A 283 -11.48 -0.27 -23.00
CA LEU A 283 -11.07 0.27 -24.30
C LEU A 283 -11.69 1.64 -24.60
N TYR A 284 -12.90 1.92 -24.11
CA TYR A 284 -13.58 3.19 -24.31
C TYR A 284 -12.94 4.34 -23.52
N PHE A 285 -12.57 4.13 -22.25
CA PHE A 285 -12.05 5.20 -21.40
C PHE A 285 -10.54 5.47 -21.59
N VAL A 286 -9.74 4.41 -21.79
CA VAL A 286 -8.28 4.55 -21.94
C VAL A 286 -7.87 5.20 -23.27
N CYS A 287 -8.72 5.14 -24.30
CA CYS A 287 -8.44 5.77 -25.61
C CYS A 287 -8.98 7.21 -25.71
N ASN A 288 -9.83 7.66 -24.79
CA ASN A 288 -10.50 8.98 -24.87
C ASN A 288 -10.00 10.01 -23.84
N ASP A 289 -9.21 9.60 -22.83
CA ASP A 289 -8.68 10.52 -21.81
C ASP A 289 -7.44 11.34 -22.29
N THR A 290 -7.05 11.25 -23.57
CA THR A 290 -5.95 12.05 -24.14
C THR A 290 -6.35 13.47 -24.57
N ASP A 291 -7.63 13.83 -24.51
CA ASP A 291 -8.10 15.17 -24.91
C ASP A 291 -8.71 15.92 -23.70
N CYS A 292 -7.87 16.46 -22.81
CA CYS A 292 -8.26 17.55 -21.89
C CYS A 292 -7.01 18.30 -21.39
N ASP A 293 -6.23 18.83 -22.34
CA ASP A 293 -5.28 19.92 -22.07
C ASP A 293 -5.11 20.76 -23.36
N GLU A 294 -6.20 21.36 -23.83
CA GLU A 294 -6.18 22.58 -24.64
C GLU A 294 -7.47 23.37 -24.40
N MET A 295 -7.44 24.32 -23.45
CA MET A 295 -8.01 25.67 -23.52
C MET A 295 -7.85 26.42 -22.19
#